data_AF-A0A2E7QV68-F1
#
_entry.id   AF-A0A2E7QV68-F1
#
_cell.length_a   1.000
_cell.length_b   1.000
_cell.length_c   1.000
_cell.angle_alpha   90.00
_cell.angle_beta   90.00
_cell.angle_gamma   90.00
#
_symmetry.space_group_name_H-M   'P 1'
#
loop_
_entity.id
_entity.type
_entity.pdbx_description
1 polymer ?
#
loop_
_entity_poly.entity_id
_entity_poly.type
_entity_poly.pdbx_seq_one_letter_code
_entity_poly.pdbx_strand_id
1 'polypeptide(L)' 'MLKLRFAAGGYDRLDALQYGLVKPKGINLEFNEINAPRQIFDGMLGGELFDVSEFSSSEFITRTLRGN' A
#
# COMPACT_ATOMS: atom_id res chain seq x y z
N MET A 1 19.90 2.09 0.27
CA MET A 1 18.76 1.26 0.75
C MET A 1 17.51 2.09 0.53
N LEU A 2 16.55 1.60 -0.24
CA LEU A 2 15.33 2.33 -0.61
C LEU A 2 14.35 2.32 0.58
N LYS A 3 13.83 3.47 0.99
CA LYS A 3 12.79 3.54 2.02
C LYS A 3 11.43 3.63 1.34
N LEU A 4 10.50 2.77 1.73
CA LEU A 4 9.12 2.77 1.22
C LEU A 4 8.13 2.68 2.37
N ARG A 5 7.13 3.56 2.37
CA ARG A 5 5.92 3.50 3.20
C ARG A 5 4.87 2.70 2.45
N PHE A 6 4.51 1.53 2.98
CA PHE A 6 3.52 0.64 2.38
C PHE A 6 2.23 0.65 3.20
N ALA A 7 1.12 1.05 2.60
CA ALA A 7 -0.20 1.03 3.25
C ALA A 7 -1.06 -0.16 2.80
N ALA A 8 -1.55 -0.94 3.77
CA ALA A 8 -2.47 -2.04 3.53
C ALA A 8 -3.32 -2.33 4.77
N GLY A 9 -4.44 -3.04 4.61
CA GLY A 9 -5.18 -3.65 5.71
C GLY A 9 -4.39 -4.78 6.38
N GLY A 10 -4.82 -5.14 7.59
CA GLY A 10 -4.25 -6.24 8.38
C GLY A 10 -4.65 -7.62 7.84
N TYR A 11 -4.05 -8.05 6.72
CA TYR A 11 -4.25 -9.39 6.19
C TYR A 11 -3.16 -10.35 6.68
N ASP A 12 -3.59 -11.55 7.07
CA ASP A 12 -2.72 -12.69 7.42
C ASP A 12 -1.57 -12.93 6.40
N ARG A 13 -1.85 -12.75 5.11
CA ARG A 13 -0.87 -12.90 4.01
C ARG A 13 0.27 -11.89 4.07
N LEU A 14 0.10 -10.77 4.77
CA LEU A 14 1.08 -9.69 4.90
C LEU A 14 1.80 -9.68 6.25
N ASP A 15 1.36 -10.48 7.23
CA ASP A 15 1.93 -10.55 8.59
C ASP A 15 3.46 -10.71 8.59
N ALA A 16 3.99 -11.56 7.70
CA ALA A 16 5.43 -11.79 7.63
C ALA A 16 6.22 -10.52 7.24
N LEU A 17 5.65 -9.66 6.38
CA LEU A 17 6.22 -8.35 6.06
C LEU A 17 5.97 -7.35 7.18
N GLN A 18 4.75 -7.29 7.71
CA GLN A 18 4.34 -6.36 8.75
C GLN A 18 5.16 -6.52 10.04
N TYR A 19 5.35 -7.75 10.50
CA TYR A 19 6.12 -8.06 11.71
C TYR A 19 7.62 -8.24 11.43
N GLY A 20 8.07 -8.00 10.19
CA GLY A 20 9.48 -8.04 9.81
C GLY A 20 10.12 -9.44 9.86
N LEU A 21 9.32 -10.51 9.84
CA LEU A 21 9.77 -11.89 9.70
C LEU A 21 10.42 -12.13 8.33
N VAL A 22 9.95 -11.41 7.32
CA VAL A 22 10.54 -11.32 5.98
C VAL A 22 10.91 -9.87 5.70
N LYS A 23 12.15 -9.64 5.27
CA LYS A 23 12.66 -8.30 4.91
C LYS A 23 13.11 -8.29 3.45
N PRO A 24 12.51 -7.46 2.59
CA PRO A 24 12.93 -7.40 1.19
C PRO A 24 14.37 -6.88 1.08
N LYS A 25 15.19 -7.54 0.25
CA LYS A 25 16.61 -7.17 0.10
C LYS A 25 16.74 -5.76 -0.46
N GLY A 26 17.48 -4.90 0.25
CA GLY A 26 17.77 -3.54 -0.20
C GLY A 26 16.65 -2.51 0.01
N ILE A 27 15.52 -2.93 0.59
CA ILE A 27 14.37 -2.07 0.90
C ILE A 27 14.18 -2.04 2.42
N ASN A 28 14.06 -0.83 2.96
CA ASN A 28 13.50 -0.60 4.28
C ASN A 28 12.00 -0.31 4.12
N LEU A 29 11.18 -1.34 4.33
CA LEU A 29 9.73 -1.27 4.16
C LEU A 29 9.08 -0.90 5.50
N GLU A 30 8.44 0.26 5.55
CA GLU A 30 7.63 0.74 6.67
C GLU A 30 6.17 0.34 6.40
N PHE A 31 5.69 -0.68 7.13
CA PHE A 31 4.33 -1.19 6.96
C PHE A 31 3.34 -0.36 7.81
N ASN A 32 2.37 0.25 7.14
CA ASN A 32 1.32 1.07 7.73
C ASN A 32 0.00 0.33 7.64
N GLU A 33 -0.38 -0.36 8.72
CA GLU A 33 -1.68 -1.03 8.79
C GLU A 33 -2.81 0.00 8.91
N ILE A 34 -3.76 -0.02 7.97
CA ILE A 34 -4.92 0.88 7.97
C ILE A 34 -6.18 0.07 7.69
N ASN A 35 -7.02 -0.12 8.69
CA ASN A 35 -8.28 -0.87 8.57
C ASN A 35 -9.44 0.01 8.07
N ALA A 36 -9.17 0.84 7.06
CA ALA A 36 -10.11 1.74 6.42
C ALA A 36 -9.73 1.92 4.93
N PRO A 37 -10.23 1.07 4.02
CA PRO A 37 -9.75 1.02 2.62
C PRO A 37 -9.81 2.36 1.87
N ARG A 38 -10.84 3.18 2.13
CA ARG A 38 -10.93 4.52 1.52
C ARG A 38 -9.77 5.43 1.91
N GLN A 39 -9.28 5.37 3.15
CA GLN A 39 -8.13 6.19 3.56
C GLN A 39 -6.86 5.78 2.80
N ILE A 40 -6.69 4.48 2.53
CA ILE A 40 -5.59 3.97 1.73
C ILE A 40 -5.72 4.45 0.28
N PHE A 41 -6.88 4.23 -0.33
CA PHE A 41 -7.07 4.52 -1.76
C PHE A 41 -6.99 6.01 -2.04
N ASP A 42 -7.72 6.83 -1.29
CA ASP A 42 -7.71 8.28 -1.45
C ASP A 42 -6.32 8.87 -1.14
N GLY A 43 -5.62 8.29 -0.15
CA GLY A 43 -4.25 8.65 0.20
C GLY A 43 -3.22 8.37 -0.91
N MET A 44 -3.36 7.24 -1.62
CA MET A 44 -2.50 6.88 -2.75
C MET A 44 -2.78 7.75 -3.98
N LEU A 45 -4.05 8.07 -4.26
CA LEU A 45 -4.42 8.77 -5.48
C LEU A 45 -4.14 10.27 -5.50
N GLY A 46 -4.04 10.92 -4.34
CA GLY A 46 -3.91 12.38 -4.29
C GLY A 46 -3.15 12.94 -3.10
N GLY A 47 -2.70 12.11 -2.15
CA GLY A 47 -2.15 12.59 -0.89
C GLY A 47 -0.64 12.45 -0.71
N GLU A 48 0.08 11.78 -1.62
CA GLU A 48 1.50 11.38 -1.44
C GLU A 48 1.78 10.73 -0.05
N LEU A 49 0.74 10.16 0.56
CA LEU A 49 0.77 9.67 1.94
C LEU A 49 1.60 8.38 2.05
N PHE A 50 1.68 7.63 0.95
CA PHE A 50 2.37 6.35 0.86
C PHE A 50 3.16 6.26 -0.44
N ASP A 51 4.23 5.46 -0.43
CA ASP A 51 5.04 5.21 -1.62
C ASP A 51 4.50 3.99 -2.39
N VAL A 52 3.81 3.09 -1.67
CA VAL A 52 3.12 1.91 -2.21
C VAL A 52 1.86 1.69 -1.37
N SER A 53 0.78 1.17 -1.97
CA SER A 53 -0.38 0.73 -1.20
C SER A 53 -1.09 -0.45 -1.84
N GLU A 54 -1.94 -1.14 -1.08
CA GLU A 54 -3.03 -1.89 -1.70
C GLU A 54 -3.99 -0.92 -2.39
N PHE A 55 -4.72 -1.41 -3.39
CA PHE A 55 -5.64 -0.56 -4.14
C PHE A 55 -6.82 -1.35 -4.69
N SER A 56 -7.97 -0.67 -4.79
CA SER A 56 -9.16 -1.26 -5.41
C SER A 56 -8.91 -1.52 -6.89
N SER A 57 -9.02 -2.79 -7.30
CA SER A 57 -8.86 -3.18 -8.70
C SER A 57 -9.92 -2.57 -9.61
N SER A 58 -11.18 -2.49 -9.15
CA SER A 58 -12.27 -1.88 -9.91
C SER A 58 -12.07 -0.37 -10.10
N GLU A 59 -11.56 0.31 -9.07
CA GLU A 59 -11.23 1.74 -9.13
C GLU A 59 -10.03 1.99 -10.04
N PHE A 60 -8.98 1.18 -9.94
CA PHE A 60 -7.85 1.24 -10.86
C PHE A 60 -8.32 1.11 -12.31
N ILE A 61 -9.06 0.04 -12.62
CA ILE A 61 -9.57 -0.22 -13.98
C ILE A 61 -10.44 0.93 -14.48
N THR A 62 -11.41 1.39 -13.68
CA THR A 62 -12.31 2.48 -14.12
C THR A 62 -11.59 3.81 -14.26
N ARG A 63 -10.56 4.11 -13.47
CA ARG A 63 -9.74 5.33 -13.63
C ARG A 63 -8.84 5.24 -14.86
N THR A 64 -8.18 4.11 -15.08
CA THR A 64 -7.38 3.88 -16.29
C THR A 64 -8.21 4.03 -17.56
N LEU A 65 -9.43 3.47 -17.60
CA LEU A 65 -10.34 3.63 -18.74
C LEU A 65 -10.82 5.08 -18.95
N ARG A 66 -10.77 5.92 -17.90
CA ARG A 66 -11.07 7.35 -17.96
C ARG A 66 -9.84 8.21 -18.30
N GLY A 67 -8.67 7.62 -18.47
CA GLY A 67 -7.42 8.35 -18.74
C GLY A 67 -6.77 8.99 -17.52
N ASN A 68 -7.09 8.50 -16.31
CA ASN A 68 -6.46 8.90 -15.05
C ASN A 68 -5.48 7.83 -14.55
#